data_AF-A0A976Q1S1-F1
#
_entry.id   AF-A0A976Q1S1-F1
#
_cell.length_a   1.000
_cell.length_b   1.000
_cell.length_c   1.000
_cell.angle_alpha   90.00
_cell.angle_beta   90.00
_cell.angle_gamma   90.00
#
_symmetry.space_group_name_H-M   'P 1'
#
loop_
_entity.id
_entity.type
_entity.pdbx_description
1 polymer ?
#
loop_
_entity_poly.entity_id
_entity_poly.type
_entity_poly.pdbx_seq_one_letter_code
_entity_poly.pdbx_strand_id
1 'polypeptide(L)' 'STLILPGDELPMNEAYEIRERLEHELDLVIDGGHCRIEPTTVVDITNDSPRIIRQGGQIDHPLDEYLQE' A
#
# COMPACT_ATOMS: atom_id res chain seq x y z
N SER A 1 -1.99 -4.15 -4.78
CA SER A 1 -3.22 -3.45 -5.19
C SER A 1 -3.84 -2.85 -3.94
N THR A 2 -4.28 -1.60 -3.99
CA THR A 2 -5.01 -0.93 -2.91
C THR A 2 -6.45 -0.69 -3.37
N LEU A 3 -7.43 -0.87 -2.48
CA LEU A 3 -8.86 -0.75 -2.81
C LEU A 3 -9.28 0.73 -2.88
N ILE A 4 -9.05 1.37 -4.03
CA ILE A 4 -9.48 2.75 -4.33
C ILE A 4 -10.68 2.66 -5.28
N LEU A 5 -11.87 3.08 -4.82
CA LEU A 5 -13.08 3.06 -5.64
C LEU A 5 -13.14 4.27 -6.59
N PRO A 6 -13.91 4.21 -7.69
CA PRO A 6 -14.10 5.35 -8.57
C PRO A 6 -14.62 6.59 -7.82
N GLY A 7 -13.87 7.68 -7.88
CA GLY A 7 -14.20 8.94 -7.20
C GLY A 7 -13.57 9.10 -5.82
N ASP A 8 -12.98 8.05 -5.25
CA ASP A 8 -12.23 8.14 -3.99
C ASP A 8 -10.77 8.54 -4.26
N GLU A 9 -10.23 9.43 -3.41
CA GLU A 9 -8.82 9.85 -3.48
C GLU A 9 -7.89 8.92 -2.69
N LEU A 10 -8.43 8.24 -1.68
CA LEU A 10 -7.70 7.38 -0.75
C LEU A 10 -8.26 5.95 -0.78
N PRO A 11 -7.43 4.93 -0.48
CA PRO A 11 -7.92 3.58 -0.38
C PRO A 11 -8.81 3.37 0.85
N MET A 12 -9.79 2.49 0.72
CA MET A 12 -10.54 1.98 1.86
C MET A 12 -9.66 1.04 2.69
N ASN A 13 -9.62 1.24 4.01
CA ASN A 13 -8.83 0.41 4.95
C ASN A 13 -9.65 -0.12 6.14
N GLU A 14 -10.90 0.29 6.29
CA GLU A 14 -11.79 -0.14 7.37
C GLU A 14 -12.75 -1.25 6.89
N ALA A 15 -12.64 -2.44 7.49
CA ALA A 15 -13.37 -3.62 7.03
C ALA A 15 -14.90 -3.46 7.10
N TYR A 16 -15.40 -2.75 8.12
CA TYR A 16 -16.83 -2.48 8.26
C TYR A 16 -17.36 -1.60 7.11
N GLU A 17 -16.62 -0.56 6.73
CA GLU A 17 -16.99 0.33 5.62
C GLU A 17 -16.92 -0.39 4.27
N ILE A 18 -15.90 -1.23 4.08
CA ILE A 18 -15.74 -2.06 2.88
C ILE A 18 -16.95 -3.00 2.74
N ARG A 19 -17.36 -3.68 3.82
CA ARG A 19 -18.54 -4.53 3.81
C ARG A 19 -19.79 -3.73 3.47
N GLU A 20 -20.02 -2.60 4.13
CA GLU A 20 -21.21 -1.77 3.90
C GLU A 20 -21.34 -1.33 2.42
N ARG A 21 -20.23 -1.04 1.75
CA ARG A 21 -20.25 -0.62 0.34
C ARG A 21 -20.24 -1.78 -0.66
N LEU A 22 -19.61 -2.90 -0.33
CA LEU A 22 -19.22 -3.93 -1.29
C LEU A 22 -19.63 -5.37 -0.91
N GLU A 23 -20.48 -5.57 0.11
CA GLU A 23 -20.91 -6.92 0.55
C GLU A 23 -21.62 -7.76 -0.53
N HIS A 24 -22.06 -7.14 -1.61
CA HIS A 24 -22.66 -7.83 -2.76
C HIS A 24 -21.70 -8.02 -3.93
N GLU A 25 -20.54 -7.35 -3.91
CA GLU A 25 -19.51 -7.38 -4.96
C GLU A 25 -18.28 -8.21 -4.57
N LEU A 26 -18.11 -8.51 -3.28
CA LEU A 26 -16.99 -9.27 -2.73
C LEU A 26 -17.47 -10.58 -2.12
N ASP A 27 -16.75 -11.68 -2.39
CA ASP A 27 -17.04 -12.99 -1.77
C ASP A 27 -16.73 -13.01 -0.27
N LEU A 28 -15.73 -12.22 0.18
CA LEU A 28 -15.25 -12.19 1.57
C LEU A 28 -14.59 -10.86 1.91
N VAL A 29 -14.83 -10.40 3.15
CA VAL A 29 -14.09 -9.30 3.80
C VAL A 29 -13.46 -9.83 5.09
N ILE A 30 -12.15 -9.62 5.27
CA ILE A 30 -11.41 -10.03 6.47
C ILE A 30 -11.05 -8.78 7.26
N ASP A 31 -11.45 -8.73 8.53
CA ASP A 31 -11.06 -7.68 9.46
C ASP A 31 -9.72 -8.03 10.12
N GLY A 32 -8.65 -7.34 9.69
CA GLY A 32 -7.31 -7.46 10.24
C GLY A 32 -6.98 -6.42 11.31
N GLY A 33 -7.96 -5.62 11.75
CA GLY A 33 -7.74 -4.43 12.57
C GLY A 33 -7.12 -3.27 11.79
N HIS A 34 -6.63 -2.27 12.52
CA HIS A 34 -6.15 -1.02 11.92
C HIS A 34 -4.87 -1.21 11.10
N CYS A 35 -4.97 -0.93 9.80
CA CYS A 35 -3.84 -0.86 8.89
C CYS A 35 -3.51 0.59 8.51
N ARG A 36 -2.20 0.85 8.36
CA ARG A 36 -1.66 2.11 7.84
C ARG A 36 -2.12 2.35 6.39
N ILE A 37 -2.40 3.60 6.06
CA ILE A 37 -2.82 4.02 4.70
C ILE A 37 -1.63 4.45 3.84
N GLU A 38 -0.46 4.63 4.45
CA GLU A 38 0.73 5.06 3.76
C GLU A 38 1.10 4.04 2.67
N PRO A 39 1.41 4.51 1.44
CA PRO A 39 1.80 3.62 0.37
C PRO A 39 3.05 2.81 0.70
N THR A 40 3.23 1.67 0.03
CA THR A 40 4.49 0.92 0.09
C THR A 40 5.63 1.63 -0.63
N THR A 41 6.87 1.34 -0.25
CA THR A 41 8.03 1.77 -1.03
C THR A 41 8.11 0.98 -2.34
N VAL A 42 8.46 1.67 -3.43
CA VAL A 42 8.71 1.06 -4.73
C VAL A 42 10.17 1.27 -5.10
N VAL A 43 10.87 0.16 -5.34
CA VAL A 43 12.27 0.13 -5.74
C VAL A 43 12.35 -0.43 -7.16
N ASP A 44 12.99 0.32 -8.05
CA ASP A 44 13.37 -0.13 -9.37
C ASP A 44 14.67 -0.92 -9.26
N ILE A 45 14.62 -2.19 -9.70
CA ILE A 45 15.75 -3.14 -9.72
C ILE A 45 16.09 -3.60 -11.14
N THR A 46 15.68 -2.83 -12.15
CA THR A 46 15.89 -3.20 -13.56
C THR A 46 17.30 -2.88 -14.07
N ASN A 47 18.05 -2.05 -13.36
CA ASN A 47 19.42 -1.64 -13.68
C ASN A 47 20.41 -2.21 -12.66
N ASP A 48 21.71 -2.03 -12.92
CA ASP A 48 22.79 -2.56 -12.08
C ASP A 48 22.72 -2.09 -10.62
N SER A 49 22.29 -0.83 -10.38
CA SER A 49 22.11 -0.30 -9.03
C SER A 49 20.62 -0.03 -8.75
N PRO A 50 20.06 -0.52 -7.61
CA PRO A 50 18.67 -0.30 -7.25
C PRO A 50 18.35 1.18 -7.00
N ARG A 51 17.11 1.61 -7.26
CA ARG A 51 16.68 3.00 -7.04
C ARG A 51 15.29 3.08 -6.42
N ILE A 52 15.12 3.89 -5.39
CA ILE A 52 13.77 4.22 -4.89
C ILE A 52 13.12 5.14 -5.91
N ILE A 53 12.00 4.69 -6.48
CA ILE A 53 11.17 5.51 -7.39
C ILE A 53 9.93 6.05 -6.68
N ARG A 54 9.60 5.51 -5.50
CA ARG A 54 8.61 6.08 -4.58
C ARG A 54 8.91 5.65 -3.16
N GLN A 55 9.09 6.61 -2.25
CA GLN A 55 9.17 6.35 -0.83
C GLN A 55 7.77 6.08 -0.25
N GLY A 56 7.63 4.98 0.49
CA GLY A 56 6.40 4.62 1.19
C GLY A 56 6.37 5.09 2.64
N GLY A 57 5.71 4.31 3.50
CA GLY A 57 5.69 4.50 4.94
C GLY A 57 7.09 4.57 5.58
N GLN A 58 7.11 4.87 6.89
CA GLN A 58 8.35 4.91 7.66
C GLN A 58 9.04 3.54 7.66
N ILE A 59 10.36 3.55 7.52
CA ILE A 59 11.20 2.35 7.50
C ILE A 59 12.25 2.56 8.58
N ASP A 60 12.43 1.55 9.44
CA ASP A 60 13.37 1.65 10.57
C ASP A 60 14.84 1.74 10.12
N HIS A 61 15.16 1.17 8.95
CA HIS A 61 16.46 1.29 8.30
C HIS A 61 16.37 2.16 7.04
N PRO A 62 17.20 3.21 6.92
CA PRO A 62 17.20 4.07 5.74
C PRO A 62 17.66 3.26 4.52
N LEU A 63 16.81 3.22 3.49
CA LEU A 63 17.07 2.43 2.30
C LEU A 63 18.28 2.93 1.51
N ASP A 64 18.61 4.22 1.60
CA ASP A 64 19.75 4.85 0.91
C ASP A 64 21.09 4.16 1.23
N GLU A 65 21.23 3.49 2.38
CA GLU A 65 22.41 2.70 2.74
C GLU A 65 22.63 1.48 1.82
N TYR A 66 21.57 0.96 1.21
CA TYR A 66 21.60 -0.23 0.36
C TYR A 66 21.63 0.08 -1.14
N LEU A 67 21.57 1.37 -1.52
CA LEU A 67 21.47 1.82 -2.92
C LEU A 67 22.81 2.31 -3.49
N GLN A 68 23.91 2.22 -2.73
CA GLN A 68 25.23 2.76 -3.08
C GLN A 68 26.26 1.72 -3.57
N GLU A 69 25.84 0.57 -4.09
CA GLU A 69 26.74 -0.39 -4.75
C GLU A 69 26.76 -0.24 -6.29
#